data_AF-A0A2D7XGG9-F1
#
_entry.id   AF-A0A2D7XGG9-F1
#
_cell.length_a   1.000
_cell.length_b   1.000
_cell.length_c   1.000
_cell.angle_alpha   90.00
_cell.angle_beta   90.00
_cell.angle_gamma   90.00
#
_symmetry.space_group_name_H-M   'P 1'
#
loop_
_entity.id
_entity.type
_entity.pdbx_description
1 polymer ?
#
loop_
_entity_poly.entity_id
_entity_poly.type
_entity_poly.pdbx_seq_one_letter_code
_entity_poly.pdbx_strand_id
1 'polypeptide(L)'
;MELPQFLPWQEASARTWLAGRSQFAHAWLLHGLAGIGKQQFALAAAAALLCESPLNQLACGACSACQWVAAGNHPDLRRIRPDAVAALEGDDTDDEAAVATTKKSLSREIRVEQLRQLHDWFNTATHRGGFRVAVLYPAESLNAISANALLK
;
A
#
# COMPACT_ATOMS: atom_id res chain seq x y z
N MET A 1 -7.63 -13.35 -4.12
CA MET A 1 -6.33 -12.66 -3.98
C MET A 1 -5.53 -13.37 -2.90
N GLU A 2 -4.24 -13.56 -3.13
CA GLU A 2 -3.33 -14.20 -2.15
C GLU A 2 -2.66 -13.14 -1.27
N LEU A 3 -2.23 -13.53 -0.07
CA LEU A 3 -1.47 -12.63 0.81
C LEU A 3 -0.13 -12.28 0.12
N PRO A 4 0.24 -10.99 0.04
CA PRO A 4 1.54 -10.62 -0.53
C PRO A 4 2.69 -11.14 0.35
N GLN A 5 3.61 -11.88 -0.27
CA GLN A 5 4.81 -12.42 0.37
C GLN A 5 6.08 -11.84 -0.24
N PHE A 6 7.14 -11.75 0.57
CA PHE A 6 8.46 -11.37 0.09
C PHE A 6 9.00 -12.40 -0.90
N LEU A 7 9.76 -11.94 -1.90
CA LEU A 7 10.48 -12.86 -2.78
C LEU A 7 11.65 -13.51 -2.02
N PRO A 8 12.10 -14.73 -2.38
CA PRO A 8 13.09 -15.46 -1.61
C PRO A 8 14.39 -14.68 -1.34
N TRP A 9 14.84 -13.89 -2.32
CA TRP A 9 16.05 -13.05 -2.18
C TRP A 9 15.84 -11.78 -1.35
N GLN A 10 14.59 -11.40 -1.05
CA GLN A 10 14.24 -10.23 -0.25
C GLN A 10 14.07 -10.56 1.23
N GLU A 11 13.77 -11.82 1.57
CA GLU A 11 13.38 -12.21 2.93
C GLU A 11 14.38 -11.80 4.01
N ALA A 12 15.67 -12.06 3.79
CA ALA A 12 16.70 -11.74 4.79
C ALA A 12 16.73 -10.24 5.09
N SER A 13 16.77 -9.41 4.04
CA SER A 13 16.75 -7.95 4.15
C SER A 13 15.45 -7.44 4.76
N ALA A 14 14.31 -8.03 4.39
CA ALA A 14 13.01 -7.68 4.93
C ALA A 14 12.92 -7.94 6.43
N ARG A 15 13.40 -9.10 6.90
CA ARG A 15 13.41 -9.44 8.34
C ARG A 15 14.29 -8.48 9.14
N THR A 16 15.49 -8.17 8.65
CA THR A 16 16.39 -7.22 9.30
C THR A 16 15.76 -5.83 9.37
N TRP A 17 15.14 -5.38 8.29
CA TRP A 17 14.47 -4.09 8.26
C TRP A 17 13.25 -4.06 9.19
N LEU A 18 12.34 -5.03 9.12
CA LEU A 18 11.13 -5.12 9.96
C LEU A 18 11.42 -5.29 11.46
N ALA A 19 12.57 -5.86 11.83
CA ALA A 19 13.01 -5.90 13.23
C ALA A 19 13.18 -4.50 13.85
N GLY A 20 13.44 -3.48 13.03
CA GLY A 20 13.57 -2.08 13.44
C GLY A 20 12.26 -1.30 13.52
N ARG A 21 11.08 -1.94 13.52
CA ARG A 21 9.77 -1.26 13.42
C ARG A 21 9.52 -0.14 14.45
N SER A 22 10.13 -0.22 15.64
CA SER A 22 10.01 0.80 16.70
C SER A 22 10.74 2.12 16.38
N GLN A 23 11.69 2.08 15.45
CA GLN A 23 12.54 3.21 15.05
C GLN A 23 12.30 3.61 13.60
N PHE A 24 11.15 3.22 13.03
CA PHE A 24 10.82 3.54 11.65
C PHE A 24 10.58 5.03 11.46
N ALA A 25 11.16 5.56 10.38
CA ALA A 25 10.68 6.80 9.80
C ALA A 25 9.23 6.63 9.32
N HIS A 26 8.50 7.74 9.25
CA HIS A 26 7.11 7.79 8.81
C HIS A 26 6.94 7.48 7.31
N ALA A 27 8.01 7.56 6.52
CA ALA A 27 8.00 7.30 5.08
C ALA A 27 9.26 6.57 4.62
N TRP A 28 9.08 5.64 3.68
CA TRP A 28 10.16 4.87 3.06
C TRP A 28 10.01 4.89 1.54
N LEU A 29 11.10 5.16 0.84
CA LEU A 29 11.17 5.09 -0.62
C LEU A 29 11.93 3.84 -1.05
N LEU A 30 11.24 2.95 -1.77
CA LEU A 30 11.86 1.77 -2.37
C LEU A 30 12.34 2.11 -3.78
N HIS A 31 13.65 2.08 -4.00
CA HIS A 31 14.25 2.34 -5.31
C HIS A 31 15.06 1.13 -5.81
N GLY A 32 15.24 1.04 -7.13
CA GLY A 32 16.00 -0.03 -7.76
C GLY A 32 15.47 -0.36 -9.15
N LEU A 33 16.11 -1.31 -9.82
CA LEU A 33 15.78 -1.71 -11.20
C LEU A 33 14.32 -2.19 -11.33
N ALA A 34 13.78 -2.10 -12.55
CA ALA A 34 12.49 -2.71 -12.87
C ALA A 34 12.57 -4.24 -12.71
N GLY A 35 11.49 -4.88 -12.27
CA GLY A 35 11.43 -6.35 -12.14
C GLY A 35 11.98 -6.94 -10.83
N ILE A 36 12.66 -6.19 -9.97
CA ILE A 36 13.21 -6.71 -8.70
C ILE A 36 12.15 -7.02 -7.62
N GLY A 37 10.87 -6.76 -7.91
CA GLY A 37 9.75 -6.99 -6.99
C GLY A 37 9.53 -5.88 -5.96
N LYS A 38 9.71 -4.60 -6.32
CA LYS A 38 9.52 -3.45 -5.39
C LYS A 38 8.09 -3.34 -4.88
N GLN A 39 7.11 -3.44 -5.78
CA GLN A 39 5.68 -3.41 -5.41
C GLN A 39 5.34 -4.58 -4.48
N GLN A 40 5.80 -5.79 -4.82
CA GLN A 40 5.60 -6.98 -3.99
C GLN A 40 6.22 -6.81 -2.60
N PHE A 41 7.43 -6.27 -2.51
CA PHE A 41 8.09 -5.95 -1.25
C PHE A 41 7.25 -4.97 -0.43
N ALA A 42 6.77 -3.89 -1.04
CA ALA A 42 5.97 -2.87 -0.35
C ALA A 42 4.66 -3.44 0.22
N LEU A 43 3.97 -4.27 -0.56
CA LEU A 43 2.72 -4.92 -0.15
C LEU A 43 2.95 -5.97 0.94
N ALA A 44 4.02 -6.78 0.83
CA ALA A 44 4.38 -7.78 1.83
C ALA A 44 4.83 -7.11 3.16
N ALA A 45 5.57 -6.00 3.06
CA ALA A 45 5.92 -5.17 4.20
C ALA A 45 4.68 -4.60 4.90
N ALA A 46 3.73 -4.06 4.14
CA ALA A 46 2.48 -3.57 4.68
C ALA A 46 1.71 -4.69 5.39
N ALA A 47 1.63 -5.89 4.80
CA ALA A 47 1.02 -7.05 5.43
C ALA A 47 1.71 -7.44 6.75
N ALA A 48 3.04 -7.38 6.81
CA ALA A 48 3.80 -7.70 8.02
C ALA A 48 3.63 -6.64 9.13
N LEU A 49 3.54 -5.35 8.77
CA LEU A 49 3.32 -4.25 9.71
C LEU A 49 1.89 -4.25 10.30
N LEU A 50 0.91 -4.69 9.52
CA LEU A 50 -0.49 -4.80 9.93
C LEU A 50 -0.81 -6.13 10.62
N CYS A 51 0.10 -7.10 10.60
CA CYS A 51 -0.10 -8.41 11.18
C CYS A 51 -0.19 -8.33 12.72
N GLU A 52 -1.21 -8.96 13.29
CA GLU A 52 -1.44 -9.00 14.74
C GLU A 52 -0.44 -9.92 15.47
N SER A 53 0.02 -10.98 14.80
CA SER A 53 0.90 -12.01 15.37
C SER A 53 2.08 -12.36 14.44
N PRO A 54 2.99 -11.41 14.17
CA PRO A 54 4.06 -11.61 13.19
C PRO A 54 5.00 -12.76 13.58
N LEU A 55 5.30 -13.65 12.64
CA LEU A 55 6.21 -14.78 12.80
C LEU A 55 7.56 -14.45 12.16
N ASN A 56 8.64 -14.43 12.94
CA ASN A 56 9.97 -14.03 12.45
C ASN A 56 9.96 -12.67 11.72
N GLN A 57 9.19 -11.71 12.25
CA GLN A 57 8.94 -10.38 11.65
C GLN A 57 8.10 -10.36 10.37
N LEU A 58 7.64 -11.51 9.87
CA LEU A 58 6.82 -11.61 8.67
C LEU A 58 5.33 -11.76 9.02
N ALA A 59 4.45 -11.47 8.05
CA ALA A 59 3.02 -11.68 8.20
C ALA A 59 2.72 -13.17 8.45
N CYS A 60 1.88 -13.49 9.45
CA CYS A 60 1.59 -14.88 9.81
C CYS A 60 0.64 -15.60 8.84
N GLY A 61 -0.12 -14.85 8.05
CA GLY A 61 -1.09 -15.36 7.08
C GLY A 61 -2.39 -15.92 7.68
N ALA A 62 -2.46 -16.13 9.00
CA ALA A 62 -3.63 -16.72 9.65
C ALA A 62 -4.51 -15.72 10.41
N CYS A 63 -3.95 -14.60 10.90
CA CYS A 63 -4.71 -13.63 11.69
C CYS A 63 -5.76 -12.88 10.84
N SER A 64 -6.73 -12.27 11.50
CA SER A 64 -7.82 -11.55 10.83
C SER A 64 -7.32 -10.39 9.96
N ALA A 65 -6.29 -9.66 10.42
CA ALA A 65 -5.64 -8.62 9.64
C ALA A 65 -5.00 -9.19 8.35
N CYS A 66 -4.28 -10.32 8.43
CA CYS A 66 -3.71 -10.97 7.24
C CYS A 66 -4.81 -11.40 6.25
N GLN A 67 -5.93 -11.94 6.73
CA GLN A 67 -7.05 -12.35 5.89
C GLN A 67 -7.66 -11.15 5.14
N TRP A 68 -7.84 -10.01 5.82
CA TRP A 68 -8.32 -8.78 5.18
C TRP A 68 -7.33 -8.21 4.17
N VAL A 69 -6.03 -8.25 4.46
CA VAL A 69 -5.00 -7.84 3.49
C VAL A 69 -5.03 -8.74 2.25
N ALA A 70 -5.16 -10.06 2.44
CA ALA A 70 -5.30 -11.02 1.35
C ALA A 70 -6.60 -10.79 0.54
N ALA A 71 -7.68 -10.36 1.20
CA ALA A 71 -8.93 -9.99 0.54
C ALA A 71 -8.89 -8.62 -0.15
N GLY A 72 -7.89 -7.77 0.14
CA GLY A 72 -7.75 -6.42 -0.43
C GLY A 72 -8.42 -5.31 0.38
N ASN A 73 -9.16 -5.63 1.45
CA ASN A 73 -10.08 -4.69 2.13
C ASN A 73 -9.65 -4.34 3.55
N HIS A 74 -8.35 -4.33 3.85
CA HIS A 74 -7.88 -3.99 5.20
C HIS A 74 -8.07 -2.49 5.49
N PRO A 75 -8.79 -2.10 6.56
CA PRO A 75 -9.18 -0.70 6.80
C PRO A 75 -8.00 0.23 7.10
N ASP A 76 -6.90 -0.31 7.67
CA ASP A 76 -5.64 0.42 7.92
C ASP A 76 -4.59 0.23 6.79
N LEU A 77 -4.99 -0.31 5.61
CA LEU A 77 -4.16 -0.39 4.41
C LEU A 77 -4.80 0.41 3.26
N ARG A 78 -4.07 1.38 2.70
CA ARG A 78 -4.49 2.06 1.48
C ARG A 78 -3.48 1.85 0.37
N ARG A 79 -3.96 1.46 -0.81
CA ARG A 79 -3.16 1.36 -2.05
C ARG A 79 -3.47 2.58 -2.90
N ILE A 80 -2.45 3.38 -3.18
CA ILE A 80 -2.57 4.58 -4.00
C ILE A 80 -1.83 4.32 -5.29
N ARG A 81 -2.59 4.32 -6.38
CA ARG A 81 -2.12 4.03 -7.71
C ARG A 81 -3.01 4.76 -8.72
N PRO A 82 -2.53 4.99 -9.95
CA PRO A 82 -3.36 5.55 -11.00
C PRO A 82 -4.56 4.65 -11.32
N ASP A 83 -5.69 5.23 -11.74
CA ASP A 83 -6.89 4.46 -12.15
C ASP A 83 -6.56 3.43 -13.23
N ALA A 84 -5.63 3.77 -14.14
CA ALA A 84 -5.20 2.85 -15.19
C ALA A 84 -4.55 1.59 -14.64
N VAL A 85 -3.83 1.68 -13.51
CA VAL A 85 -3.23 0.53 -12.83
C VAL A 85 -4.28 -0.23 -12.04
N ALA A 86 -5.18 0.46 -11.34
CA ALA A 86 -6.27 -0.18 -10.61
C ALA A 86 -7.16 -1.05 -11.51
N ALA A 87 -7.52 -0.54 -12.70
CA ALA A 87 -8.31 -1.28 -13.67
C ALA A 87 -7.60 -2.54 -14.21
N LEU A 88 -6.26 -2.54 -14.29
CA LEU A 88 -5.48 -3.72 -14.69
C LEU A 88 -5.39 -4.76 -13.58
N GLU A 89 -5.37 -4.33 -12.33
CA GLU A 89 -5.34 -5.22 -11.15
C GLU A 89 -6.72 -5.86 -10.87
N GLY A 90 -7.76 -5.49 -11.61
CA GLY A 90 -9.13 -5.99 -11.41
C GLY A 90 -9.73 -5.56 -10.08
N ASP A 91 -9.24 -4.44 -9.54
CA ASP A 91 -9.73 -3.86 -8.29
C ASP A 91 -10.84 -2.87 -8.66
N ASP A 92 -12.08 -3.28 -8.45
CA ASP A 92 -13.25 -2.40 -8.52
C ASP A 92 -13.15 -1.45 -7.33
N THR A 93 -12.47 -0.32 -7.51
CA THR A 93 -12.38 0.71 -6.48
C THR A 93 -13.79 1.09 -6.04
N ASP A 94 -14.09 0.98 -4.75
CA ASP A 94 -15.33 1.45 -4.07
C ASP A 94 -15.60 2.96 -4.25
N ASP A 95 -14.81 3.67 -5.06
CA ASP A 95 -15.15 5.00 -5.56
C ASP A 95 -16.28 4.87 -6.61
N GLU A 96 -17.51 4.77 -6.11
CA GLU A 96 -18.77 4.91 -6.88
C GLU A 96 -18.81 6.22 -7.72
N ALA A 97 -17.89 7.15 -7.50
CA ALA A 97 -17.75 8.36 -8.30
C ALA A 97 -17.21 8.12 -9.74
N ALA A 98 -16.66 6.95 -10.05
CA ALA A 98 -16.08 6.66 -11.39
C ALA A 98 -16.83 5.60 -12.21
N VAL A 99 -17.91 5.00 -11.68
CA VAL A 99 -18.61 3.88 -12.36
C VAL A 99 -19.73 4.35 -13.31
N ALA A 100 -20.10 5.64 -13.27
CA ALA A 100 -21.14 6.17 -14.15
C ALA A 100 -20.57 7.15 -15.18
N THR A 101 -20.03 6.60 -16.28
CA THR A 101 -20.15 7.06 -17.69
C THR A 101 -18.85 6.99 -18.49
N THR A 102 -18.87 6.13 -19.51
CA THR A 102 -18.00 6.13 -20.72
C THR A 102 -16.52 5.77 -20.55
N LYS A 103 -16.06 4.88 -21.45
CA LYS A 103 -14.66 4.58 -21.81
C LYS A 103 -13.86 5.86 -22.13
N LYS A 104 -13.49 6.65 -21.12
CA LYS A 104 -12.78 7.93 -21.28
C LYS A 104 -11.61 8.01 -20.29
N SER A 105 -10.41 7.82 -20.84
CA SER A 105 -9.08 8.06 -20.24
C SER A 105 -8.94 7.78 -18.74
N LEU A 106 -8.72 6.51 -18.40
CA LEU A 106 -8.15 6.15 -17.09
C LEU A 106 -6.84 6.93 -16.88
N SER A 107 -6.72 7.62 -15.75
CA SER A 107 -5.52 8.44 -15.47
C SER A 107 -4.30 7.54 -15.33
N ARG A 108 -3.20 7.93 -15.98
CA ARG A 108 -1.87 7.33 -15.80
C ARG A 108 -1.08 7.96 -14.65
N GLU A 109 -1.62 9.04 -14.09
CA GLU A 109 -1.05 9.77 -12.96
C GLU A 109 -1.87 9.54 -11.68
N ILE A 110 -1.19 9.58 -10.54
CA ILE A 110 -1.82 9.63 -9.22
C ILE A 110 -2.34 11.05 -9.01
N ARG A 111 -3.66 11.19 -8.85
CA ARG A 111 -4.31 12.51 -8.72
C ARG A 111 -4.13 13.05 -7.29
N VAL A 112 -4.06 14.37 -7.18
CA VAL A 112 -3.90 15.06 -5.88
C VAL A 112 -5.03 14.74 -4.91
N GLU A 113 -6.24 14.51 -5.42
CA GLU A 113 -7.41 14.20 -4.60
C GLU A 113 -7.25 12.88 -3.84
N GLN A 114 -6.63 11.87 -4.46
CA GLN A 114 -6.32 10.59 -3.80
C GLN A 114 -5.37 10.79 -2.59
N LEU A 115 -4.47 11.77 -2.65
CA LEU A 115 -3.58 12.09 -1.52
C LEU A 115 -4.24 12.96 -0.46
N ARG A 116 -5.18 13.83 -0.84
CA ARG A 116 -5.95 14.61 0.15
C ARG A 116 -6.84 13.71 1.00
N GLN A 117 -7.51 12.74 0.37
CA GLN A 117 -8.30 11.74 1.08
C GLN A 117 -7.46 10.89 2.05
N LEU A 118 -6.18 10.65 1.72
CA LEU A 118 -5.26 9.98 2.65
C LEU A 118 -5.02 10.78 3.93
N HIS A 119 -4.93 12.11 3.84
CA HIS A 119 -4.67 12.97 5.00
C HIS A 119 -5.79 12.80 6.05
N ASP A 120 -7.04 12.87 5.62
CA ASP A 120 -8.22 12.67 6.48
C ASP A 120 -8.26 11.25 7.04
N TRP A 121 -7.92 10.27 6.20
CA TRP A 121 -7.84 8.88 6.61
C TRP A 121 -6.81 8.68 7.73
N PHE A 122 -5.58 9.20 7.59
CA PHE A 122 -4.53 9.09 8.60
C PHE A 122 -4.91 9.72 9.94
N ASN A 123 -5.75 10.77 9.95
CA ASN A 123 -6.21 11.46 11.16
C ASN A 123 -7.34 10.74 11.93
N THR A 124 -7.93 9.68 11.35
CA THR A 124 -8.96 8.88 12.03
C THR A 124 -8.34 7.95 13.11
N ALA A 125 -9.10 7.41 14.07
CA ALA A 125 -8.54 6.43 15.02
C ALA A 125 -8.27 5.07 14.34
N THR A 126 -7.14 4.40 14.66
CA THR A 126 -6.82 3.08 14.11
C THR A 126 -7.87 2.05 14.54
N HIS A 127 -8.30 1.18 13.62
CA HIS A 127 -9.35 0.22 13.94
C HIS A 127 -8.84 -0.92 14.85
N ARG A 128 -7.54 -1.23 14.79
CA ARG A 128 -6.92 -2.35 15.51
C ARG A 128 -5.64 -2.00 16.27
N GLY A 129 -5.41 -0.72 16.58
CA GLY A 129 -4.34 -0.30 17.50
C GLY A 129 -2.90 -0.46 16.99
N GLY A 130 -2.71 -0.60 15.67
CA GLY A 130 -1.42 -0.82 15.03
C GLY A 130 -0.97 0.30 14.09
N PHE A 131 -0.16 -0.06 13.09
CA PHE A 131 0.24 0.84 12.03
C PHE A 131 -0.91 1.16 11.08
N ARG A 132 -0.81 2.31 10.43
CA ARG A 132 -1.54 2.61 9.19
C ARG A 132 -0.55 2.72 8.06
N VAL A 133 -0.80 1.98 7.00
CA VAL A 133 0.15 1.86 5.90
C VAL A 133 -0.53 2.29 4.62
N ALA A 134 0.02 3.34 3.99
CA ALA A 134 -0.30 3.70 2.63
C ALA A 134 0.83 3.22 1.71
N VAL A 135 0.49 2.50 0.65
CA VAL A 135 1.45 2.03 -0.36
C VAL A 135 1.17 2.78 -1.65
N LEU A 136 2.11 3.63 -2.06
CA LEU A 136 2.03 4.40 -3.29
C LEU A 136 2.83 3.70 -4.39
N TYR A 137 2.18 3.36 -5.51
CA TYR A 137 2.85 2.73 -6.65
C TYR A 137 2.10 2.98 -7.97
N PRO A 138 2.81 3.19 -9.09
CA PRO A 138 4.23 3.52 -9.18
C PRO A 138 4.51 4.93 -8.62
N ALA A 139 5.65 5.12 -7.94
CA ALA A 139 5.99 6.43 -7.36
C ALA A 139 6.25 7.50 -8.44
N GLU A 140 6.74 7.07 -9.61
CA GLU A 140 6.94 7.90 -10.80
C GLU A 140 5.64 8.45 -11.40
N SER A 141 4.49 7.91 -11.03
CA SER A 141 3.18 8.41 -11.47
C SER A 141 2.69 9.60 -10.63
N LEU A 142 3.45 10.09 -9.64
CA LEU A 142 3.14 11.32 -8.92
C LEU A 142 3.52 12.54 -9.78
N ASN A 143 2.54 13.38 -10.08
CA ASN A 143 2.83 14.71 -10.62
C ASN A 143 3.29 15.67 -9.51
N ALA A 144 3.82 16.83 -9.90
CA ALA A 144 4.36 17.81 -8.95
C ALA A 144 3.32 18.30 -7.93
N ILE A 145 2.05 18.38 -8.31
CA ILE A 145 0.96 18.83 -7.43
C ILE A 145 0.69 17.75 -6.36
N SER A 146 0.56 16.50 -6.78
CA SER A 146 0.40 15.34 -5.88
C SER A 146 1.61 15.19 -4.96
N ALA A 147 2.83 15.31 -5.47
CA ALA A 147 4.04 15.23 -4.64
C ALA A 147 4.07 16.32 -3.55
N ASN A 148 3.70 17.56 -3.88
CA ASN A 148 3.62 18.64 -2.90
C ASN A 148 2.49 18.45 -1.87
N ALA A 149 1.40 17.77 -2.25
CA ALA A 149 0.32 17.45 -1.32
C ALA A 149 0.74 16.39 -0.28
N LEU A 150 1.68 15.50 -0.61
CA LEU A 150 2.23 14.52 0.33
C LEU A 150 3.09 15.16 1.43
N LEU A 151 3.66 16.33 1.17
CA LEU A 151 4.54 17.06 2.10
C LEU A 151 3.78 17.90 3.13
N LYS A 152 2.45 17.98 3.02
CA LYS A 152 1.58 18.79 3.88
C LYS A 152 0.76 17.90 4.80
#